data_AF-A0A918LXB1-F1
#
_entry.id   AF-A0A918LXB1-F1
#
_cell.length_a   1.000
_cell.length_b   1.000
_cell.length_c   1.000
_cell.angle_alpha   90.00
_cell.angle_beta   90.00
_cell.angle_gamma   90.00
#
_symmetry.space_group_name_H-M   'P 1'
#
loop_
_entity.id
_entity.type
_entity.pdbx_description
1 polymer ?
#
loop_
_entity_poly.entity_id
_entity_poly.type
_entity_poly.pdbx_seq_one_letter_code
_entity_poly.pdbx_strand_id
1 'polypeptide(L)'
;MTGFLRPVDSPAGRRAWLAGLCEKIPGAGSKNDLLDMIDSALSVDAPKGDPGTLESLGKRYRDQVDDVGEVYDRVERVARKGLPEAWVGDTSVLASDVVSAANRAVLQMGEAFAGGATVLLTLADALADAHKRDADGRAKMRQAKTTLGGRDGFFDDWHEDDGEEATRLAARSVAADGVEQMHGAAVCAEDAVRVAVRDLDKWAAEARAGKMDTSELTAVDKLMLADTGAANTPTELNEILSASDLARAGQRMDRLNNADEASMERMLAQAGSPEERAYLMKALAAGHSVKEIEDFQGKIAGKDPEWLRRHLTPVVTAEDSMDDEGLAQDGSSNNKDYVQFHNQLWVQGGNGAEGTCVASSTVNARAMLDPLYALDLTGGPSGQEDDAAAFKQRLVAEQHRLHLEGEGGDNWTGMGQEGQERIADSTLGSVTGDDYRRHDLDSADDRRAVLDDVEKAVAEGKPVPVDVSDDKGAHAMMIIGQDGDKLQIYNPWGTTTWVSEDDFINGNMGKASNGELNNAYQVYVPE
;
A
#
# COMPACT_ATOMS: atom_id res chain seq x y z
N MET A 1 13.03 9.47 -33.19
CA MET A 1 14.11 8.70 -32.55
C MET A 1 13.54 8.14 -31.26
N THR A 2 12.96 6.95 -31.33
CA THR A 2 12.50 6.19 -30.17
C THR A 2 13.70 5.38 -29.67
N GLY A 3 14.32 5.84 -28.59
CA GLY A 3 15.39 5.11 -27.92
C GLY A 3 14.77 3.91 -27.21
N PHE A 4 14.97 2.72 -27.74
CA PHE A 4 14.75 1.50 -26.97
C PHE A 4 15.81 1.50 -25.84
N LEU A 5 15.35 1.69 -24.60
CA LEU A 5 16.15 1.51 -23.41
C LEU A 5 16.74 0.09 -23.46
N ARG A 6 18.07 -0.03 -23.31
CA ARG A 6 18.67 -1.34 -23.07
C ARG A 6 18.16 -1.85 -21.72
N PRO A 7 18.05 -3.17 -21.50
CA PRO A 7 17.63 -3.72 -20.21
C PRO A 7 18.43 -3.15 -19.01
N VAL A 8 19.70 -2.77 -19.20
CA VAL A 8 20.55 -2.15 -18.16
C VAL A 8 20.21 -0.70 -17.81
N ASP A 9 19.30 -0.05 -18.54
CA ASP A 9 18.98 1.37 -18.37
C ASP A 9 17.88 1.61 -17.29
N SER A 10 17.23 0.54 -16.81
CA SER A 10 16.32 0.59 -15.65
C SER A 10 17.06 0.26 -14.33
N PRO A 11 16.57 0.71 -13.16
CA PRO A 11 17.13 0.34 -11.86
C PRO A 11 17.23 -1.18 -11.64
N ALA A 12 16.12 -1.89 -11.80
CA ALA A 12 16.07 -3.36 -11.68
C ALA A 12 17.02 -4.05 -12.67
N GLY A 13 17.04 -3.59 -13.93
CA GLY A 13 17.91 -4.17 -14.94
C GLY A 13 19.40 -3.91 -14.70
N ARG A 14 19.76 -2.75 -14.12
CA ARG A 14 21.11 -2.47 -13.61
C ARG A 14 21.49 -3.45 -12.50
N ARG A 15 20.63 -3.60 -11.49
CA ARG A 15 20.84 -4.50 -10.34
C ARG A 15 21.07 -5.93 -10.81
N ALA A 16 20.14 -6.47 -11.61
CA ALA A 16 20.22 -7.83 -12.15
C ALA A 16 21.48 -8.04 -13.03
N TRP A 17 21.84 -7.05 -13.85
CA TRP A 17 23.04 -7.14 -14.68
C TRP A 17 24.33 -7.23 -13.86
N LEU A 18 24.47 -6.36 -12.85
CA LEU A 18 25.63 -6.35 -11.97
C LEU A 18 25.68 -7.60 -11.08
N ALA A 19 24.53 -8.11 -10.63
CA ALA A 19 24.44 -9.39 -9.92
C ALA A 19 24.97 -10.55 -10.78
N GLY A 20 24.52 -10.65 -12.04
CA GLY A 20 25.02 -11.67 -12.96
C GLY A 20 26.52 -11.55 -13.26
N LEU A 21 27.10 -10.34 -13.18
CA LEU A 21 28.55 -10.15 -13.29
C LEU A 21 29.29 -10.53 -12.00
N CYS A 22 28.68 -10.34 -10.82
CA CYS A 22 29.23 -10.83 -9.54
C CYS A 22 29.42 -12.36 -9.57
N GLU A 23 28.55 -13.10 -10.24
CA GLU A 23 28.67 -14.56 -10.39
C GLU A 23 29.74 -14.95 -11.43
N LYS A 24 29.81 -14.21 -12.55
CA LYS A 24 30.66 -14.57 -13.70
C LYS A 24 32.13 -14.20 -13.52
N ILE A 25 32.42 -13.02 -12.96
CA ILE A 25 33.79 -12.50 -12.84
C ILE A 25 34.71 -13.45 -12.03
N PRO A 26 34.28 -14.04 -10.89
CA PRO A 26 35.09 -15.03 -10.18
C PRO A 26 35.44 -16.27 -11.01
N GLY A 27 34.56 -16.64 -11.96
CA GLY A 27 34.71 -17.80 -12.84
C GLY A 27 35.43 -17.53 -14.17
N ALA A 28 35.90 -16.30 -14.42
CA ALA A 28 36.52 -15.94 -15.69
C ALA A 28 37.76 -16.82 -16.01
N GLY A 29 37.66 -17.57 -17.12
CA GLY A 29 38.66 -18.57 -17.53
C GLY A 29 39.81 -18.00 -18.35
N SER A 30 39.64 -16.83 -18.97
CA SER A 30 40.67 -16.16 -19.76
C SER A 30 40.77 -14.66 -19.45
N LYS A 31 41.89 -14.05 -19.81
CA LYS A 31 42.10 -12.59 -19.75
C LYS A 31 41.02 -11.82 -20.52
N ASN A 32 40.71 -12.27 -21.74
CA ASN A 32 39.78 -11.58 -22.61
C ASN A 32 38.34 -11.65 -22.09
N ASP A 33 37.93 -12.80 -21.53
CA ASP A 33 36.63 -12.91 -20.87
C ASP A 33 36.52 -11.95 -19.67
N LEU A 34 37.59 -11.85 -18.86
CA LEU A 34 37.62 -10.94 -17.73
C LEU A 34 37.58 -9.47 -18.18
N LEU A 35 38.31 -9.10 -19.25
CA LEU A 35 38.25 -7.77 -19.84
C LEU A 35 36.86 -7.43 -20.38
N ASP A 36 36.20 -8.36 -21.07
CA ASP A 36 34.83 -8.19 -21.57
C ASP A 36 33.83 -7.99 -20.42
N MET A 37 33.96 -8.73 -19.32
CA MET A 37 33.12 -8.57 -18.13
C MET A 37 33.38 -7.24 -17.40
N ILE A 38 34.64 -6.80 -17.28
CA ILE A 38 34.99 -5.49 -16.71
C ILE A 38 34.42 -4.36 -17.56
N ASP A 39 34.58 -4.44 -18.88
CA ASP A 39 34.03 -3.45 -19.82
C ASP A 39 32.51 -3.41 -19.74
N SER A 40 31.88 -4.58 -19.59
CA SER A 40 30.45 -4.70 -19.38
C SER A 40 30.01 -4.02 -18.07
N ALA A 41 30.67 -4.26 -16.95
CA ALA A 41 30.37 -3.59 -15.68
C ALA A 41 30.52 -2.06 -15.79
N LEU A 42 31.62 -1.60 -16.37
CA LEU A 42 31.91 -0.16 -16.54
C LEU A 42 30.93 0.55 -17.48
N SER A 43 30.26 -0.20 -18.37
CA SER A 43 29.23 0.33 -19.27
C SER A 43 27.89 0.63 -18.60
N VAL A 44 27.68 0.09 -17.40
CA VAL A 44 26.48 0.35 -16.60
C VAL A 44 26.56 1.76 -16.01
N ASP A 45 25.49 2.55 -16.13
CA ASP A 45 25.41 3.89 -15.53
C ASP A 45 25.47 3.84 -14.01
N ALA A 46 26.07 4.85 -13.39
CA ALA A 46 26.06 5.03 -11.94
C ALA A 46 24.62 5.20 -11.40
N PRO A 47 24.38 4.96 -10.10
CA PRO A 47 23.14 5.37 -9.46
C PRO A 47 22.82 6.84 -9.75
N LYS A 48 21.53 7.13 -9.96
CA LYS A 48 21.05 8.48 -10.30
C LYS A 48 20.52 9.16 -9.02
N GLY A 49 20.41 10.48 -9.08
CA GLY A 49 19.89 11.31 -7.98
C GLY A 49 20.88 12.39 -7.59
N ASP A 50 20.39 13.43 -6.92
CA ASP A 50 21.24 14.49 -6.37
C ASP A 50 21.01 14.58 -4.85
N PRO A 51 21.92 14.01 -4.03
CA PRO A 51 21.86 14.09 -2.58
C PRO A 51 21.72 15.53 -2.06
N GLY A 52 22.39 16.50 -2.69
CA GLY A 52 22.35 17.90 -2.24
C GLY A 52 20.98 18.55 -2.45
N THR A 53 20.29 18.19 -3.53
CA THR A 53 18.90 18.60 -3.77
C THR A 53 17.96 17.99 -2.74
N LEU A 54 18.09 16.69 -2.45
CA LEU A 54 17.27 16.00 -1.46
C LEU A 54 17.49 16.53 -0.04
N GLU A 55 18.74 16.77 0.35
CA GLU A 55 19.08 17.38 1.64
C GLU A 55 18.45 18.78 1.78
N SER A 56 18.47 19.57 0.70
CA SER A 56 17.86 20.90 0.66
C SER A 56 16.33 20.84 0.79
N LEU A 57 15.69 19.86 0.17
CA LEU A 57 14.25 19.62 0.30
C LEU A 57 13.89 19.14 1.70
N GLY A 58 14.65 18.19 2.27
CA GLY A 58 14.44 17.69 3.62
C GLY A 58 14.55 18.79 4.68
N LYS A 59 15.51 19.72 4.53
CA LYS A 59 15.61 20.92 5.38
C LYS A 59 14.39 21.81 5.24
N ARG A 60 13.92 22.06 4.02
CA ARG A 60 12.71 22.86 3.78
C ARG A 60 11.47 22.25 4.45
N TYR A 61 11.30 20.93 4.39
CA TYR A 61 10.20 20.25 5.09
C TYR A 61 10.32 20.40 6.60
N ARG A 62 11.53 20.25 7.14
CA ARG A 62 11.78 20.46 8.58
C ARG A 62 11.46 21.88 9.02
N ASP A 63 11.82 22.88 8.21
CA ASP A 63 11.53 24.29 8.52
C ASP A 63 10.01 24.57 8.59
N GLN A 64 9.17 23.78 7.92
CA GLN A 64 7.70 23.90 8.02
C GLN A 64 7.14 23.38 9.34
N VAL A 65 7.86 22.52 10.07
CA VAL A 65 7.39 22.00 11.37
C VAL A 65 7.24 23.12 12.41
N ASP A 66 8.11 24.14 12.36
CA ASP A 66 8.02 25.32 13.24
C ASP A 66 6.75 26.14 12.93
N ASP A 67 6.44 26.35 11.65
CA ASP A 67 5.22 27.04 11.22
C ASP A 67 3.97 26.26 11.66
N VAL A 68 3.99 24.93 11.58
CA VAL A 68 2.92 24.05 12.10
C VAL A 68 2.78 24.19 13.61
N GLY A 69 3.89 24.26 14.36
CA GLY A 69 3.89 24.49 15.80
C GLY A 69 3.18 25.79 16.18
N GLU A 70 3.36 26.87 15.42
CA GLU A 70 2.60 28.10 15.64
C GLU A 70 1.09 27.94 15.42
N VAL A 71 0.69 27.14 14.43
CA VAL A 71 -0.73 26.85 14.17
C VAL A 71 -1.31 26.04 15.32
N TYR A 72 -0.58 25.02 15.80
CA TYR A 72 -0.97 24.21 16.95
C TYR A 72 -1.24 25.08 18.19
N ASP A 73 -0.30 25.96 18.54
CA ASP A 73 -0.44 26.86 19.69
C ASP A 73 -1.67 27.78 19.59
N ARG A 74 -2.07 28.16 18.36
CA ARG A 74 -3.26 28.97 18.12
C ARG A 74 -4.54 28.15 18.31
N VAL A 75 -4.59 26.93 17.77
CA VAL A 75 -5.74 26.01 17.93
C VAL A 75 -5.92 25.62 19.39
N GLU A 76 -4.83 25.24 20.08
CA GLU A 76 -4.86 24.86 21.50
C GLU A 76 -5.35 26.01 22.39
N ARG A 77 -4.98 27.26 22.05
CA ARG A 77 -5.47 28.45 22.76
C ARG A 77 -6.98 28.64 22.62
N VAL A 78 -7.53 28.41 21.42
CA VAL A 78 -8.98 28.47 21.19
C VAL A 78 -9.67 27.36 21.98
N ALA A 79 -9.11 26.14 21.98
CA ALA A 79 -9.64 24.99 22.69
C ALA A 79 -9.73 25.23 24.20
N ARG A 80 -8.67 25.79 24.81
CA ARG A 80 -8.55 25.91 26.27
C ARG A 80 -9.14 27.17 26.86
N LYS A 81 -9.07 28.30 26.14
CA LYS A 81 -9.46 29.62 26.68
C LYS A 81 -10.56 30.30 25.88
N GLY A 82 -10.63 30.07 24.57
CA GLY A 82 -11.60 30.75 23.71
C GLY A 82 -13.02 30.21 23.90
N LEU A 83 -13.23 28.95 23.51
CA LEU A 83 -14.55 28.33 23.50
C LEU A 83 -15.16 28.15 24.90
N PRO A 84 -14.44 27.56 25.89
CA PRO A 84 -15.03 27.28 27.21
C PRO A 84 -15.37 28.54 28.03
N GLU A 85 -14.69 29.66 27.79
CA GLU A 85 -14.95 30.92 28.49
C GLU A 85 -16.08 31.75 27.84
N ALA A 86 -16.35 31.54 26.55
CA ALA A 86 -17.28 32.36 25.77
C ALA A 86 -18.65 31.71 25.52
N TRP A 87 -18.72 30.39 25.33
CA TRP A 87 -19.96 29.66 24.98
C TRP A 87 -20.20 28.45 25.88
N VAL A 88 -21.47 28.24 26.28
CA VAL A 88 -21.92 27.12 27.13
C VAL A 88 -23.14 26.45 26.50
N GLY A 89 -23.25 25.12 26.60
CA GLY A 89 -24.35 24.32 26.08
C GLY A 89 -23.98 23.50 24.84
N ASP A 90 -24.94 22.89 24.14
CA ASP A 90 -24.67 21.93 23.05
C ASP A 90 -23.85 22.52 21.89
N THR A 91 -24.01 23.81 21.59
CA THR A 91 -23.18 24.52 20.60
C THR A 91 -21.70 24.57 20.99
N SER A 92 -21.40 24.61 22.30
CA SER A 92 -20.01 24.57 22.79
C SER A 92 -19.38 23.17 22.63
N VAL A 93 -20.18 22.11 22.69
CA VAL A 93 -19.73 20.73 22.49
C VAL A 93 -19.33 20.53 21.02
N LEU A 94 -20.23 20.85 20.08
CA LEU A 94 -19.95 20.75 18.64
C LEU A 94 -18.73 21.60 18.23
N ALA A 95 -18.63 22.81 18.76
CA ALA A 95 -17.47 23.67 18.49
C ALA A 95 -16.17 23.10 19.08
N SER A 96 -16.23 22.41 20.23
CA SER A 96 -15.07 21.75 20.84
C SER A 96 -14.63 20.53 20.02
N ASP A 97 -15.56 19.79 19.43
CA ASP A 97 -15.25 18.68 18.53
C ASP A 97 -14.51 19.17 17.29
N VAL A 98 -14.99 20.25 16.66
CA VAL A 98 -14.30 20.89 15.51
C VAL A 98 -12.89 21.35 15.86
N VAL A 99 -12.72 21.96 17.04
CA VAL A 99 -11.39 22.40 17.47
C VAL A 99 -10.48 21.20 17.82
N SER A 100 -11.04 20.10 18.31
CA SER A 100 -10.30 18.86 18.56
C SER A 100 -9.86 18.20 17.25
N ALA A 101 -10.73 18.16 16.24
CA ALA A 101 -10.38 17.70 14.89
C ALA A 101 -9.31 18.60 14.26
N ALA A 102 -9.41 19.93 14.42
CA ALA A 102 -8.38 20.86 13.94
C ALA A 102 -7.05 20.61 14.64
N ASN A 103 -7.07 20.33 15.95
CA ASN A 103 -5.87 20.02 16.72
C ASN A 103 -5.21 18.72 16.23
N ARG A 104 -6.00 17.66 15.98
CA ARG A 104 -5.50 16.39 15.40
C ARG A 104 -4.92 16.59 14.00
N ALA A 105 -5.64 17.28 13.12
CA ALA A 105 -5.15 17.55 11.76
C ALA A 105 -3.84 18.37 11.75
N VAL A 106 -3.66 19.30 12.68
CA VAL A 106 -2.40 20.06 12.82
C VAL A 106 -1.27 19.17 13.33
N LEU A 107 -1.54 18.25 14.26
CA LEU A 107 -0.56 17.26 14.72
C LEU A 107 -0.14 16.33 13.57
N GLN A 108 -1.11 15.77 12.84
CA GLN A 108 -0.86 14.92 11.65
C GLN A 108 -0.07 15.68 10.57
N MET A 109 -0.38 16.96 10.34
CA MET A 109 0.40 17.80 9.43
C MET A 109 1.86 17.95 9.91
N GLY A 110 2.08 18.13 11.21
CA GLY A 110 3.42 18.20 11.80
C GLY A 110 4.18 16.89 11.66
N GLU A 111 3.52 15.77 11.90
CA GLU A 111 4.07 14.42 11.72
C GLU A 111 4.43 14.16 10.25
N ALA A 112 3.56 14.52 9.30
CA ALA A 112 3.83 14.39 7.87
C ALA A 112 5.04 15.23 7.41
N PHE A 113 5.15 16.49 7.86
CA PHE A 113 6.32 17.32 7.52
C PHE A 113 7.61 16.79 8.15
N ALA A 114 7.57 16.37 9.43
CA ALA A 114 8.73 15.82 10.13
C ALA A 114 9.16 14.46 9.54
N GLY A 115 8.19 13.60 9.23
CA GLY A 115 8.37 12.31 8.57
C GLY A 115 8.96 12.49 7.18
N GLY A 116 8.34 13.31 6.32
CA GLY A 116 8.85 13.62 4.99
C GLY A 116 10.27 14.22 5.00
N ALA A 117 10.58 15.10 5.96
CA ALA A 117 11.93 15.63 6.15
C ALA A 117 12.93 14.51 6.46
N THR A 118 12.56 13.59 7.34
CA THR A 118 13.41 12.45 7.75
C THR A 118 13.66 11.51 6.56
N VAL A 119 12.62 11.17 5.81
CA VAL A 119 12.71 10.32 4.62
C VAL A 119 13.66 10.93 3.57
N LEU A 120 13.50 12.22 3.25
CA LEU A 120 14.34 12.90 2.25
C LEU A 120 15.81 12.95 2.65
N LEU A 121 16.10 13.12 3.94
CA LEU A 121 17.47 13.14 4.46
C LEU A 121 18.10 11.75 4.47
N THR A 122 17.35 10.73 4.90
CA THR A 122 17.79 9.34 4.84
C THR A 122 18.08 8.90 3.41
N LEU A 123 17.23 9.31 2.45
CA LEU A 123 17.46 9.06 1.03
C LEU A 123 18.72 9.78 0.52
N ALA A 124 18.94 11.03 0.93
CA ALA A 124 20.14 11.78 0.57
C ALA A 124 21.42 11.08 1.04
N ASP A 125 21.44 10.62 2.29
CA ASP A 125 22.57 9.89 2.87
C ASP A 125 22.81 8.56 2.15
N ALA A 126 21.75 7.78 1.92
CA ALA A 126 21.83 6.50 1.20
C ALA A 126 22.34 6.66 -0.24
N LEU A 127 21.89 7.69 -0.96
CA LEU A 127 22.39 7.98 -2.32
C LEU A 127 23.83 8.49 -2.32
N ALA A 128 24.24 9.28 -1.32
CA ALA A 128 25.63 9.69 -1.18
C ALA A 128 26.56 8.48 -0.96
N ASP A 129 26.14 7.55 -0.10
CA ASP A 129 26.86 6.30 0.14
C ASP A 129 26.88 5.40 -1.10
N ALA A 130 25.76 5.28 -1.82
CA ALA A 130 25.69 4.54 -3.08
C ALA A 130 26.63 5.13 -4.15
N HIS A 131 26.65 6.46 -4.32
CA HIS A 131 27.58 7.13 -5.23
C HIS A 131 29.04 6.86 -4.88
N LYS A 132 29.37 6.87 -3.59
CA LYS A 132 30.74 6.57 -3.12
C LYS A 132 31.12 5.12 -3.42
N ARG A 133 30.25 4.15 -3.11
CA ARG A 133 30.48 2.73 -3.38
C ARG A 133 30.64 2.44 -4.87
N ASP A 134 29.80 3.02 -5.72
CA ASP A 134 29.93 2.89 -7.18
C ASP A 134 31.24 3.50 -7.69
N ALA A 135 31.64 4.68 -7.19
CA ALA A 135 32.91 5.30 -7.56
C ALA A 135 34.12 4.43 -7.18
N ASP A 136 34.12 3.87 -5.96
CA ASP A 136 35.16 2.96 -5.48
C ASP A 136 35.20 1.66 -6.30
N GLY A 137 34.02 1.09 -6.61
CA GLY A 137 33.90 -0.10 -7.47
C GLY A 137 34.44 0.13 -8.89
N ARG A 138 34.10 1.26 -9.51
CA ARG A 138 34.64 1.66 -10.82
C ARG A 138 36.14 1.91 -10.78
N ALA A 139 36.67 2.45 -9.69
CA ALA A 139 38.12 2.61 -9.54
C ALA A 139 38.84 1.25 -9.51
N LYS A 140 38.31 0.27 -8.77
CA LYS A 140 38.80 -1.12 -8.76
C LYS A 140 38.71 -1.78 -10.14
N MET A 141 37.60 -1.60 -10.85
CA MET A 141 37.46 -2.09 -12.22
C MET A 141 38.51 -1.54 -13.18
N ARG A 142 38.78 -0.24 -13.13
CA ARG A 142 39.82 0.40 -13.95
C ARG A 142 41.23 -0.07 -13.56
N GLN A 143 41.47 -0.31 -12.27
CA GLN A 143 42.72 -0.88 -11.77
C GLN A 143 42.93 -2.31 -12.30
N ALA A 144 41.91 -3.17 -12.22
CA ALA A 144 41.95 -4.52 -12.77
C ALA A 144 42.22 -4.49 -14.28
N LYS A 145 41.51 -3.62 -15.02
CA LYS A 145 41.73 -3.43 -16.47
C LYS A 145 43.16 -3.00 -16.80
N THR A 146 43.72 -2.07 -16.03
CA THR A 146 45.11 -1.60 -16.21
C THR A 146 46.13 -2.71 -15.91
N THR A 147 45.85 -3.56 -14.93
CA THR A 147 46.69 -4.71 -14.57
C THR A 147 46.72 -5.77 -15.68
N LEU A 148 45.59 -5.99 -16.36
CA LEU A 148 45.47 -6.96 -17.46
C LEU A 148 46.07 -6.46 -18.79
N GLY A 149 46.24 -5.14 -18.94
CA GLY A 149 46.76 -4.54 -20.18
C GLY A 149 45.76 -4.56 -21.35
N GLY A 150 46.29 -4.51 -22.58
CA GLY A 150 45.48 -4.54 -23.81
C GLY A 150 44.99 -5.94 -24.19
N ARG A 151 44.02 -6.02 -25.11
CA ARG A 151 43.54 -7.31 -25.65
C ARG A 151 44.67 -8.06 -26.34
N ASP A 152 45.41 -7.37 -27.19
CA ASP A 152 46.61 -7.89 -27.86
C ASP A 152 47.83 -7.65 -26.95
N GLY A 153 48.48 -8.73 -26.48
CA GLY A 153 49.72 -8.69 -25.71
C GLY A 153 49.81 -9.64 -24.51
N PHE A 154 51.06 -10.02 -24.20
CA PHE A 154 51.59 -10.88 -23.11
C PHE A 154 50.97 -12.30 -23.06
N PHE A 155 49.65 -12.42 -22.89
CA PHE A 155 48.89 -13.68 -22.78
C PHE A 155 48.52 -14.35 -24.11
N ASP A 156 49.14 -13.95 -25.22
CA ASP A 156 48.78 -14.44 -26.57
C ASP A 156 49.57 -15.70 -26.98
N ASP A 157 50.60 -16.09 -26.20
CA ASP A 157 51.28 -17.36 -26.37
C ASP A 157 50.40 -18.50 -25.83
N TRP A 158 50.43 -19.66 -26.48
CA TRP A 158 49.57 -20.83 -26.19
C TRP A 158 49.75 -21.46 -24.79
N HIS A 159 50.43 -20.77 -23.88
CA HIS A 159 50.71 -21.18 -22.52
C HIS A 159 50.82 -19.93 -21.62
N GLU A 160 49.90 -19.75 -20.66
CA GLU A 160 50.10 -18.80 -19.56
C GLU A 160 51.33 -19.27 -18.76
N ASP A 161 52.26 -18.36 -18.46
CA ASP A 161 53.28 -18.63 -17.44
C ASP A 161 52.75 -18.39 -16.01
N ASP A 162 53.43 -18.91 -14.99
CA ASP A 162 52.98 -18.80 -13.59
C ASP A 162 52.79 -17.32 -13.13
N GLY A 163 53.51 -16.37 -13.75
CA GLY A 163 53.42 -14.94 -13.45
C GLY A 163 52.22 -14.26 -14.13
N GLU A 164 51.91 -14.69 -15.35
CA GLU A 164 50.72 -14.33 -16.11
C GLU A 164 49.45 -14.81 -15.39
N GLU A 165 49.41 -16.08 -14.99
CA GLU A 165 48.29 -16.62 -14.22
C GLU A 165 48.10 -15.84 -12.90
N ALA A 166 49.19 -15.58 -12.16
CA ALA A 166 49.12 -14.79 -10.93
C ALA A 166 48.58 -13.36 -11.15
N THR A 167 48.96 -12.72 -12.25
CA THR A 167 48.48 -11.38 -12.61
C THR A 167 46.99 -11.39 -12.95
N ARG A 168 46.53 -12.38 -13.73
CA ARG A 168 45.11 -12.56 -14.05
C ARG A 168 44.29 -12.83 -12.80
N LEU A 169 44.75 -13.70 -11.91
CA LEU A 169 44.07 -14.02 -10.64
C LEU A 169 43.97 -12.80 -9.72
N ALA A 170 45.04 -12.00 -9.62
CA ALA A 170 45.03 -10.76 -8.84
C ALA A 170 44.04 -9.73 -9.42
N ALA A 171 44.06 -9.51 -10.74
CA ALA A 171 43.11 -8.63 -11.41
C ALA A 171 41.66 -9.12 -11.26
N ARG A 172 41.43 -10.44 -11.32
CA ARG A 172 40.12 -11.05 -11.10
C ARG A 172 39.59 -10.77 -9.70
N SER A 173 40.44 -10.89 -8.68
CA SER A 173 40.05 -10.59 -7.29
C SER A 173 39.66 -9.11 -7.13
N VAL A 174 40.42 -8.19 -7.74
CA VAL A 174 40.10 -6.76 -7.69
C VAL A 174 38.82 -6.45 -8.48
N ALA A 175 38.61 -7.08 -9.62
CA ALA A 175 37.39 -6.94 -10.40
C ALA A 175 36.16 -7.50 -9.67
N ALA A 176 36.30 -8.64 -8.97
CA ALA A 176 35.23 -9.23 -8.18
C ALA A 176 34.75 -8.28 -7.06
N ASP A 177 35.69 -7.73 -6.28
CA ASP A 177 35.38 -6.69 -5.28
C ASP A 177 34.83 -5.42 -5.96
N GLY A 178 35.37 -5.04 -7.13
CA GLY A 178 34.84 -3.92 -7.92
C GLY A 178 33.37 -4.08 -8.31
N VAL A 179 32.96 -5.24 -8.81
CA VAL A 179 31.56 -5.48 -9.25
C VAL A 179 30.65 -5.60 -8.04
N GLU A 180 31.11 -6.20 -6.94
CA GLU A 180 30.35 -6.32 -5.70
C GLU A 180 30.02 -4.94 -5.12
N GLN A 181 30.97 -4.00 -5.15
CA GLN A 181 30.73 -2.60 -4.74
C GLN A 181 29.72 -1.90 -5.66
N MET A 182 29.83 -2.08 -6.98
CA MET A 182 28.90 -1.50 -7.95
C MET A 182 27.49 -2.10 -7.79
N HIS A 183 27.38 -3.41 -7.58
CA HIS A 183 26.12 -4.09 -7.31
C HIS A 183 25.50 -3.61 -5.99
N GLY A 184 26.28 -3.57 -4.91
CA GLY A 184 25.85 -3.06 -3.62
C GLY A 184 25.42 -1.60 -3.64
N ALA A 185 26.04 -0.77 -4.50
CA ALA A 185 25.61 0.59 -4.75
C ALA A 185 24.25 0.66 -5.47
N ALA A 186 24.04 -0.19 -6.47
CA ALA A 186 22.76 -0.28 -7.18
C ALA A 186 21.62 -0.72 -6.25
N VAL A 187 21.85 -1.78 -5.46
CA VAL A 187 20.89 -2.29 -4.45
C VAL A 187 20.57 -1.21 -3.41
N CYS A 188 21.59 -0.57 -2.83
CA CYS A 188 21.40 0.45 -1.80
C CYS A 188 20.60 1.66 -2.32
N ALA A 189 20.86 2.11 -3.55
CA ALA A 189 20.14 3.23 -4.12
C ALA A 189 18.68 2.88 -4.44
N GLU A 190 18.44 1.71 -5.01
CA GLU A 190 17.09 1.25 -5.37
C GLU A 190 16.23 1.01 -4.14
N ASP A 191 16.73 0.25 -3.15
CA ASP A 191 15.99 -0.03 -1.92
C ASP A 191 15.70 1.27 -1.13
N ALA A 192 16.64 2.23 -1.10
CA ALA A 192 16.43 3.52 -0.44
C ALA A 192 15.39 4.38 -1.14
N VAL A 193 15.39 4.40 -2.49
CA VAL A 193 14.36 5.12 -3.25
C VAL A 193 12.99 4.52 -3.01
N ARG A 194 12.88 3.19 -3.03
CA ARG A 194 11.64 2.45 -2.77
C ARG A 194 11.03 2.82 -1.41
N VAL A 195 11.83 2.65 -0.35
CA VAL A 195 11.43 3.03 1.02
C VAL A 195 11.02 4.51 1.10
N ALA A 196 11.74 5.39 0.40
CA ALA A 196 11.40 6.81 0.40
C ALA A 196 10.10 7.12 -0.35
N VAL A 197 9.82 6.44 -1.46
CA VAL A 197 8.55 6.57 -2.21
C VAL A 197 7.40 6.11 -1.34
N ARG A 198 7.47 4.89 -0.78
CA ARG A 198 6.49 4.34 0.15
C ARG A 198 6.15 5.31 1.27
N ASP A 199 7.16 5.77 2.00
CA ASP A 199 6.93 6.63 3.16
C ASP A 199 6.38 8.00 2.75
N LEU A 200 6.86 8.58 1.64
CA LEU A 200 6.33 9.87 1.15
C LEU A 200 4.90 9.75 0.65
N ASP A 201 4.54 8.66 -0.04
CA ASP A 201 3.17 8.41 -0.48
C ASP A 201 2.24 8.18 0.71
N LYS A 202 2.70 7.47 1.75
CA LYS A 202 1.98 7.34 3.02
C LYS A 202 1.71 8.72 3.65
N TRP A 203 2.74 9.54 3.86
CA TRP A 203 2.56 10.89 4.43
C TRP A 203 1.66 11.77 3.56
N ALA A 204 1.73 11.61 2.23
CA ALA A 204 0.87 12.33 1.31
C ALA A 204 -0.60 11.86 1.37
N ALA A 205 -0.85 10.57 1.66
CA ALA A 205 -2.18 10.02 1.86
C ALA A 205 -2.79 10.49 3.19
N GLU A 206 -1.99 10.49 4.27
CA GLU A 206 -2.40 10.94 5.62
C GLU A 206 -2.69 12.44 5.71
N ALA A 207 -2.25 13.26 4.76
CA ALA A 207 -2.65 14.66 4.59
C ALA A 207 -4.11 14.82 4.11
N ARG A 208 -5.05 14.14 4.80
CA ARG A 208 -6.42 13.83 4.36
C ARG A 208 -7.32 15.06 4.21
N ALA A 209 -7.23 16.01 5.14
CA ALA A 209 -8.06 17.22 5.10
C ALA A 209 -7.87 18.03 3.79
N GLY A 210 -6.72 17.90 3.13
CA GLY A 210 -6.43 18.53 1.84
C GLY A 210 -6.92 17.76 0.61
N LYS A 211 -7.41 16.52 0.77
CA LYS A 211 -7.83 15.65 -0.36
C LYS A 211 -9.23 15.98 -0.87
N MET A 212 -10.10 16.51 -0.01
CA MET A 212 -11.44 16.91 -0.37
C MET A 212 -11.44 18.34 -0.94
N ASP A 213 -11.33 18.46 -2.26
CA ASP A 213 -11.49 19.74 -2.96
C ASP A 213 -12.93 19.88 -3.46
N THR A 214 -13.66 20.82 -2.87
CA THR A 214 -15.04 21.21 -3.24
C THR A 214 -15.37 22.55 -2.58
N SER A 215 -16.16 23.36 -3.28
CA SER A 215 -16.75 24.60 -2.77
C SER A 215 -18.03 24.40 -1.97
N GLU A 216 -18.66 23.23 -2.09
CA GLU A 216 -19.99 22.97 -1.54
C GLU A 216 -19.95 22.61 -0.04
N LEU A 217 -18.76 22.28 0.48
CA LEU A 217 -18.55 22.01 1.90
C LEU A 217 -17.66 23.07 2.55
N THR A 218 -17.99 23.40 3.80
CA THR A 218 -17.16 24.33 4.57
C THR A 218 -15.81 23.68 4.91
N ALA A 219 -14.81 24.49 5.24
CA ALA A 219 -13.52 23.97 5.70
C ALA A 219 -13.67 23.10 6.96
N VAL A 220 -14.65 23.40 7.80
CA VAL A 220 -14.96 22.61 9.00
C VAL A 220 -15.54 21.25 8.64
N ASP A 221 -16.45 21.19 7.68
CA ASP A 221 -17.05 19.91 7.26
C ASP A 221 -15.99 18.99 6.64
N LYS A 222 -15.14 19.53 5.76
CA LYS A 222 -14.04 18.78 5.14
C LYS A 222 -13.07 18.22 6.17
N LEU A 223 -12.72 19.04 7.17
CA LEU A 223 -11.87 18.65 8.28
C LEU A 223 -12.51 17.54 9.11
N MET A 224 -13.78 17.69 9.50
CA MET A 224 -14.49 16.69 10.31
C MET A 224 -14.63 15.37 9.55
N LEU A 225 -14.94 15.40 8.26
CA LEU A 225 -15.02 14.20 7.42
C LEU A 225 -13.68 13.47 7.32
N ALA A 226 -12.59 14.22 7.15
CA ALA A 226 -11.25 13.67 7.16
C ALA A 226 -10.82 13.14 8.53
N ASP A 227 -11.30 13.72 9.63
CA ASP A 227 -10.93 13.30 10.99
C ASP A 227 -11.80 12.16 11.53
N THR A 228 -12.90 11.79 10.85
CA THR A 228 -13.83 10.78 11.36
C THR A 228 -13.32 9.36 11.08
N GLY A 229 -13.14 8.58 12.15
CA GLY A 229 -12.88 7.14 12.13
C GLY A 229 -14.06 6.30 12.60
N ALA A 230 -13.91 4.98 12.50
CA ALA A 230 -14.86 4.03 13.07
C ALA A 230 -14.92 4.17 14.60
N ALA A 231 -16.09 3.88 15.18
CA ALA A 231 -16.34 4.05 16.60
C ALA A 231 -15.46 3.15 17.48
N ASN A 232 -15.00 3.67 18.63
CA ASN A 232 -14.21 2.97 19.65
C ASN A 232 -12.94 2.27 19.13
N THR A 233 -12.34 2.80 18.07
CA THR A 233 -11.09 2.28 17.49
C THR A 233 -10.10 3.43 17.26
N PRO A 234 -8.79 3.16 17.20
CA PRO A 234 -7.81 4.15 16.76
C PRO A 234 -8.19 4.68 15.38
N THR A 235 -8.36 5.99 15.25
CA THR A 235 -8.92 6.60 14.03
C THR A 235 -7.96 6.46 12.86
N GLU A 236 -6.67 6.58 13.14
CA GLU A 236 -5.55 6.49 12.20
C GLU A 236 -5.47 5.12 11.52
N LEU A 237 -5.98 4.06 12.17
CA LEU A 237 -6.01 2.70 11.65
C LEU A 237 -7.38 2.31 11.07
N ASN A 238 -8.41 3.11 11.29
CA ASN A 238 -9.81 2.75 11.05
C ASN A 238 -10.62 3.92 10.48
N GLU A 239 -10.06 4.60 9.50
CA GLU A 239 -10.67 5.73 8.82
C GLU A 239 -11.96 5.32 8.08
N ILE A 240 -13.02 6.12 8.15
CA ILE A 240 -14.24 5.82 7.36
C ILE A 240 -14.01 6.17 5.89
N LEU A 241 -13.49 7.37 5.63
CA LEU A 241 -13.18 7.88 4.29
C LEU A 241 -11.68 7.85 4.05
N SER A 242 -11.21 7.01 3.14
CA SER A 242 -9.81 7.03 2.71
C SER A 242 -9.45 8.35 2.00
N ALA A 243 -8.15 8.58 1.74
CA ALA A 243 -7.70 9.71 0.94
C ALA A 243 -8.35 9.75 -0.46
N SER A 244 -8.51 8.59 -1.11
CA SER A 244 -9.19 8.52 -2.41
C SER A 244 -10.70 8.74 -2.29
N ASP A 245 -11.35 8.27 -1.21
CA ASP A 245 -12.77 8.53 -0.97
C ASP A 245 -13.04 10.03 -0.81
N LEU A 246 -12.20 10.74 -0.04
CA LEU A 246 -12.34 12.19 0.16
C LEU A 246 -12.24 12.95 -1.16
N ALA A 247 -11.27 12.59 -2.01
CA ALA A 247 -11.08 13.20 -3.32
C ALA A 247 -12.26 12.90 -4.26
N ARG A 248 -12.70 11.64 -4.35
CA ARG A 248 -13.85 11.23 -5.18
C ARG A 248 -15.14 11.88 -4.71
N ALA A 249 -15.38 11.91 -3.40
CA ALA A 249 -16.53 12.55 -2.79
C ALA A 249 -16.59 14.04 -3.16
N GLY A 250 -15.48 14.79 -3.02
CA GLY A 250 -15.41 16.20 -3.42
C GLY A 250 -15.72 16.41 -4.90
N GLN A 251 -15.05 15.64 -5.79
CA GLN A 251 -15.30 15.71 -7.23
C GLN A 251 -16.74 15.37 -7.62
N ARG A 252 -17.39 14.45 -6.89
CA ARG A 252 -18.78 14.08 -7.14
C ARG A 252 -19.75 15.13 -6.62
N MET A 253 -19.49 15.74 -5.46
CA MET A 253 -20.26 16.88 -4.96
C MET A 253 -20.31 18.01 -6.00
N ASP A 254 -19.16 18.39 -6.56
CA ASP A 254 -19.06 19.46 -7.57
C ASP A 254 -19.78 19.14 -8.90
N ARG A 255 -20.14 17.88 -9.13
CA ARG A 255 -20.84 17.41 -10.34
C ARG A 255 -22.34 17.23 -10.12
N LEU A 256 -22.83 17.37 -8.90
CA LEU A 256 -24.26 17.29 -8.62
C LEU A 256 -24.99 18.44 -9.31
N ASN A 257 -26.25 18.21 -9.68
CA ASN A 257 -27.13 19.31 -10.03
C ASN A 257 -27.66 19.97 -8.75
N ASN A 258 -28.15 21.20 -8.84
CA ASN A 258 -28.60 21.97 -7.68
C ASN A 258 -29.65 21.25 -6.79
N ALA A 259 -30.48 20.38 -7.36
CA ALA A 259 -31.49 19.66 -6.58
C ALA A 259 -30.87 18.51 -5.77
N ASP A 260 -29.96 17.78 -6.39
CA ASP A 260 -29.20 16.70 -5.77
C ASP A 260 -28.21 17.23 -4.73
N GLU A 261 -27.51 18.33 -5.04
CA GLU A 261 -26.64 19.06 -4.12
C GLU A 261 -27.40 19.50 -2.86
N ALA A 262 -28.51 20.23 -3.01
CA ALA A 262 -29.34 20.65 -1.89
C ALA A 262 -29.95 19.49 -1.09
N SER A 263 -30.07 18.31 -1.71
CA SER A 263 -30.53 17.09 -1.01
C SER A 263 -29.38 16.47 -0.22
N MET A 264 -28.18 16.35 -0.79
CA MET A 264 -26.97 15.93 -0.07
C MET A 264 -26.67 16.83 1.13
N GLU A 265 -26.65 18.16 0.94
CA GLU A 265 -26.44 19.12 2.03
C GLU A 265 -27.44 18.93 3.17
N ARG A 266 -28.71 18.70 2.83
CA ARG A 266 -29.76 18.45 3.81
C ARG A 266 -29.51 17.17 4.59
N MET A 267 -29.11 16.08 3.91
CA MET A 267 -28.78 14.82 4.56
C MET A 267 -27.60 14.98 5.53
N LEU A 268 -26.52 15.64 5.10
CA LEU A 268 -25.36 15.92 5.95
C LEU A 268 -25.73 16.78 7.17
N ALA A 269 -26.57 17.80 6.99
CA ALA A 269 -27.04 18.64 8.08
C ALA A 269 -27.95 17.89 9.07
N GLN A 270 -28.71 16.89 8.60
CA GLN A 270 -29.64 16.10 9.41
C GLN A 270 -29.00 14.89 10.09
N ALA A 271 -27.85 14.43 9.62
CA ALA A 271 -27.11 13.32 10.19
C ALA A 271 -26.82 13.54 11.69
N GLY A 272 -27.09 12.51 12.49
CA GLY A 272 -27.05 12.57 13.95
C GLY A 272 -25.66 12.45 14.56
N SER A 273 -24.66 12.02 13.78
CA SER A 273 -23.28 11.88 14.22
C SER A 273 -22.27 12.16 13.07
N PRO A 274 -20.99 12.44 13.39
CA PRO A 274 -19.92 12.53 12.39
C PRO A 274 -19.77 11.25 11.55
N GLU A 275 -19.92 10.08 12.15
CA GLU A 275 -19.84 8.79 11.45
C GLU A 275 -20.96 8.64 10.42
N GLU A 276 -22.20 8.99 10.77
CA GLU A 276 -23.32 8.98 9.83
C GLU A 276 -23.02 9.88 8.63
N ARG A 277 -22.48 11.10 8.85
CA ARG A 277 -22.05 12.01 7.76
C ARG A 277 -20.96 11.39 6.90
N ALA A 278 -19.96 10.78 7.52
CA ALA A 278 -18.84 10.16 6.82
C ALA A 278 -19.32 9.00 5.93
N TYR A 279 -20.23 8.15 6.39
CA TYR A 279 -20.79 7.07 5.57
C TYR A 279 -21.67 7.58 4.42
N LEU A 280 -22.41 8.70 4.59
CA LEU A 280 -23.13 9.33 3.47
C LEU A 280 -22.16 9.83 2.39
N MET A 281 -21.05 10.45 2.80
CA MET A 281 -20.01 10.89 1.85
C MET A 281 -19.27 9.72 1.22
N LYS A 282 -19.09 8.61 1.96
CA LYS A 282 -18.48 7.39 1.43
C LYS A 282 -19.39 6.73 0.39
N ALA A 283 -20.69 6.70 0.63
CA ALA A 283 -21.67 6.26 -0.37
C ALA A 283 -21.63 7.12 -1.64
N LEU A 284 -21.46 8.44 -1.50
CA LEU A 284 -21.23 9.32 -2.65
C LEU A 284 -19.93 8.97 -3.36
N ALA A 285 -18.81 8.80 -2.64
CA ALA A 285 -17.52 8.43 -3.21
C ALA A 285 -17.58 7.13 -4.02
N ALA A 286 -18.28 6.12 -3.48
CA ALA A 286 -18.57 4.82 -4.10
C ALA A 286 -19.44 4.91 -5.36
N GLY A 287 -20.07 6.07 -5.59
CA GLY A 287 -20.74 6.42 -6.83
C GLY A 287 -22.23 6.20 -6.87
N HIS A 288 -22.86 6.06 -5.72
CA HIS A 288 -24.32 6.03 -5.62
C HIS A 288 -24.95 7.36 -5.99
N SER A 289 -26.18 7.27 -6.53
CA SER A 289 -27.01 8.44 -6.76
C SER A 289 -27.51 9.03 -5.44
N VAL A 290 -27.79 10.33 -5.43
CA VAL A 290 -28.30 11.04 -4.23
C VAL A 290 -29.59 10.40 -3.70
N LYS A 291 -30.43 9.86 -4.58
CA LYS A 291 -31.64 9.12 -4.17
C LYS A 291 -31.32 7.83 -3.43
N GLU A 292 -30.35 7.05 -3.89
CA GLU A 292 -29.92 5.84 -3.18
C GLU A 292 -29.30 6.18 -1.83
N ILE A 293 -28.57 7.29 -1.76
CA ILE A 293 -28.00 7.81 -0.52
C ILE A 293 -29.10 8.27 0.45
N GLU A 294 -30.19 8.88 -0.04
CA GLU A 294 -31.35 9.25 0.79
C GLU A 294 -32.07 8.03 1.35
N ASP A 295 -32.28 7.00 0.52
CA ASP A 295 -32.84 5.72 0.98
C ASP A 295 -31.91 5.05 2.02
N PHE A 296 -30.59 5.13 1.81
CA PHE A 296 -29.58 4.62 2.75
C PHE A 296 -29.57 5.40 4.07
N GLN A 297 -29.61 6.73 4.02
CA GLN A 297 -29.73 7.58 5.21
C GLN A 297 -30.93 7.16 6.04
N GLY A 298 -32.09 6.94 5.42
CA GLY A 298 -33.30 6.48 6.10
C GLY A 298 -33.13 5.16 6.87
N LYS A 299 -32.20 4.29 6.44
CA LYS A 299 -31.89 3.02 7.13
C LYS A 299 -30.97 3.20 8.33
N ILE A 300 -30.03 4.15 8.24
CA ILE A 300 -28.96 4.35 9.24
C ILE A 300 -29.23 5.51 10.22
N ALA A 301 -30.21 6.37 9.93
CA ALA A 301 -30.52 7.55 10.73
C ALA A 301 -30.82 7.20 12.19
N GLY A 302 -30.12 7.87 13.10
CA GLY A 302 -30.30 7.70 14.56
C GLY A 302 -29.77 6.38 15.12
N LYS A 303 -29.03 5.59 14.33
CA LYS A 303 -28.25 4.45 14.84
C LYS A 303 -27.03 4.96 15.61
N ASP A 304 -26.62 4.22 16.62
CA ASP A 304 -25.42 4.58 17.38
C ASP A 304 -24.13 4.27 16.59
N PRO A 305 -23.02 4.95 16.89
CA PRO A 305 -21.76 4.76 16.17
C PRO A 305 -21.23 3.31 16.16
N GLU A 306 -21.48 2.53 17.21
CA GLU A 306 -21.07 1.11 17.24
C GLU A 306 -21.91 0.24 16.31
N TRP A 307 -23.21 0.53 16.20
CA TRP A 307 -24.07 -0.10 15.22
C TRP A 307 -23.59 0.22 13.80
N LEU A 308 -23.28 1.49 13.51
CA LEU A 308 -22.77 1.92 12.21
C LEU A 308 -21.48 1.18 11.86
N ARG A 309 -20.50 1.19 12.76
CA ARG A 309 -19.23 0.46 12.58
C ARG A 309 -19.47 -1.01 12.25
N ARG A 310 -20.27 -1.72 13.06
CA ARG A 310 -20.51 -3.16 12.90
C ARG A 310 -21.15 -3.50 11.54
N HIS A 311 -22.02 -2.63 11.02
CA HIS A 311 -22.75 -2.90 9.78
C HIS A 311 -22.03 -2.41 8.52
N LEU A 312 -21.20 -1.37 8.64
CA LEU A 312 -20.68 -0.61 7.50
C LEU A 312 -19.15 -0.65 7.38
N THR A 313 -18.44 -1.12 8.41
CA THR A 313 -16.97 -1.26 8.44
C THR A 313 -16.62 -2.71 8.81
N PRO A 314 -16.52 -3.62 7.82
CA PRO A 314 -16.35 -5.05 8.10
C PRO A 314 -15.00 -5.36 8.73
N VAL A 315 -13.94 -4.65 8.33
CA VAL A 315 -12.59 -4.82 8.85
C VAL A 315 -12.27 -3.66 9.80
N VAL A 316 -11.82 -4.02 11.00
CA VAL A 316 -11.31 -3.10 12.01
C VAL A 316 -9.93 -3.59 12.43
N THR A 317 -8.96 -2.70 12.38
CA THR A 317 -7.57 -2.94 12.78
C THR A 317 -7.40 -2.62 14.25
N ALA A 318 -6.99 -3.60 15.04
CA ALA A 318 -6.72 -3.41 16.46
C ALA A 318 -5.38 -2.68 16.69
N GLU A 319 -5.25 -2.02 17.85
CA GLU A 319 -4.04 -1.26 18.22
C GLU A 319 -2.80 -2.17 18.36
N ASP A 320 -2.99 -3.40 18.81
CA ASP A 320 -1.97 -4.44 18.98
C ASP A 320 -1.80 -5.34 17.75
N SER A 321 -2.51 -5.08 16.65
CA SER A 321 -2.52 -5.96 15.47
C SER A 321 -1.15 -6.19 14.82
N MET A 322 -0.19 -5.28 15.04
CA MET A 322 1.17 -5.35 14.49
C MET A 322 2.20 -6.03 15.39
N ASP A 323 1.83 -6.40 16.63
CA ASP A 323 2.71 -7.05 17.58
C ASP A 323 3.20 -8.40 17.05
N ASP A 324 4.49 -8.71 17.24
CA ASP A 324 5.05 -10.01 16.86
C ASP A 324 4.83 -11.03 17.98
N GLU A 325 3.79 -11.85 17.82
CA GLU A 325 3.49 -12.99 18.71
C GLU A 325 4.07 -14.33 18.20
N GLY A 326 4.94 -14.27 17.19
CA GLY A 326 5.51 -15.45 16.54
C GLY A 326 4.53 -16.21 15.66
N LEU A 327 4.95 -17.43 15.28
CA LEU A 327 4.21 -18.27 14.33
C LEU A 327 3.49 -19.43 15.03
N ALA A 328 2.33 -19.78 14.50
CA ALA A 328 1.63 -21.02 14.79
C ALA A 328 2.33 -22.22 14.15
N GLN A 329 1.93 -23.42 14.55
CA GLN A 329 2.53 -24.67 14.04
C GLN A 329 2.37 -24.84 12.53
N ASP A 330 1.30 -24.27 11.95
CA ASP A 330 1.03 -24.30 10.52
C ASP A 330 1.79 -23.22 9.74
N GLY A 331 2.66 -22.43 10.38
CA GLY A 331 3.45 -21.36 9.75
C GLY A 331 2.73 -20.01 9.66
N SER A 332 1.46 -19.93 10.05
CA SER A 332 0.71 -18.67 10.07
C SER A 332 1.03 -17.83 11.32
N SER A 333 0.69 -16.54 11.31
CA SER A 333 0.90 -15.65 12.48
C SER A 333 0.06 -16.09 13.68
N ASN A 334 0.59 -15.97 14.90
CA ASN A 334 -0.23 -16.07 16.11
C ASN A 334 -1.08 -14.81 16.32
N ASN A 335 -0.54 -13.64 15.98
CA ASN A 335 -1.28 -12.38 16.03
C ASN A 335 -2.14 -12.26 14.76
N LYS A 336 -3.46 -12.35 14.94
CA LYS A 336 -4.47 -12.22 13.88
C LYS A 336 -5.72 -11.55 14.44
N ASP A 337 -6.25 -10.58 13.72
CA ASP A 337 -7.57 -10.02 14.02
C ASP A 337 -8.65 -10.81 13.29
N TYR A 338 -9.74 -11.12 13.98
CA TYR A 338 -10.89 -11.80 13.37
C TYR A 338 -11.89 -10.80 12.81
N VAL A 339 -12.24 -10.99 11.53
CA VAL A 339 -13.21 -10.14 10.82
C VAL A 339 -14.61 -10.70 11.02
N GLN A 340 -15.41 -10.09 11.89
CA GLN A 340 -16.69 -10.66 12.35
C GLN A 340 -17.86 -9.67 12.28
N PHE A 341 -19.03 -10.19 11.91
CA PHE A 341 -20.33 -9.60 12.20
C PHE A 341 -20.99 -10.41 13.32
N HIS A 342 -21.07 -9.83 14.53
CA HIS A 342 -21.35 -10.56 15.78
C HIS A 342 -20.40 -11.74 15.97
N ASN A 343 -20.91 -12.97 15.89
CA ASN A 343 -20.15 -14.21 16.01
C ASN A 343 -19.95 -14.94 14.67
N GLN A 344 -20.37 -14.34 13.55
CA GLN A 344 -20.17 -14.89 12.22
C GLN A 344 -18.97 -14.21 11.56
N LEU A 345 -17.96 -15.01 11.21
CA LEU A 345 -16.81 -14.55 10.45
C LEU A 345 -17.23 -14.15 9.02
N TRP A 346 -16.57 -13.12 8.48
CA TRP A 346 -16.49 -12.88 7.05
C TRP A 346 -15.59 -13.96 6.44
N VAL A 347 -16.13 -15.16 6.26
CA VAL A 347 -15.37 -16.34 5.84
C VAL A 347 -15.97 -16.95 4.58
N GLN A 348 -15.12 -17.49 3.71
CA GLN A 348 -15.53 -18.21 2.50
C GLN A 348 -16.51 -19.35 2.81
N GLY A 349 -17.60 -19.45 2.05
CA GLY A 349 -18.68 -20.42 2.28
C GLY A 349 -19.39 -20.29 3.62
N GLY A 350 -19.16 -19.20 4.37
CA GLY A 350 -19.74 -18.95 5.69
C GLY A 350 -19.26 -19.89 6.80
N ASN A 351 -18.32 -20.80 6.51
CA ASN A 351 -17.70 -21.71 7.48
C ASN A 351 -16.25 -22.11 7.12
N GLY A 352 -15.68 -21.59 6.03
CA GLY A 352 -14.32 -21.88 5.57
C GLY A 352 -14.17 -23.13 4.69
N ALA A 353 -15.26 -23.83 4.36
CA ALA A 353 -15.17 -25.14 3.69
C ALA A 353 -15.22 -25.10 2.15
N GLU A 354 -15.63 -23.98 1.56
CA GLU A 354 -15.76 -23.85 0.09
C GLU A 354 -14.52 -23.20 -0.52
N GLY A 355 -14.18 -23.53 -1.77
CA GLY A 355 -13.03 -22.97 -2.49
C GLY A 355 -13.29 -21.62 -3.15
N THR A 356 -14.08 -20.75 -2.53
CA THR A 356 -14.50 -19.44 -3.06
C THR A 356 -13.59 -18.29 -2.61
N CYS A 357 -12.29 -18.55 -2.39
CA CYS A 357 -11.35 -17.57 -1.82
C CYS A 357 -11.32 -16.25 -2.61
N VAL A 358 -11.28 -16.31 -3.95
CA VAL A 358 -11.31 -15.12 -4.81
C VAL A 358 -12.61 -14.32 -4.62
N ALA A 359 -13.77 -14.94 -4.79
CA ALA A 359 -15.04 -14.26 -4.61
C ALA A 359 -15.18 -13.69 -3.18
N SER A 360 -14.73 -14.43 -2.17
CA SER A 360 -14.83 -14.04 -0.76
C SER A 360 -13.93 -12.87 -0.39
N SER A 361 -12.70 -12.80 -0.93
CA SER A 361 -11.83 -11.65 -0.74
C SER A 361 -12.39 -10.42 -1.46
N THR A 362 -12.93 -10.57 -2.67
CA THR A 362 -13.57 -9.48 -3.42
C THR A 362 -14.84 -8.95 -2.73
N VAL A 363 -15.72 -9.82 -2.19
CA VAL A 363 -16.91 -9.38 -1.44
C VAL A 363 -16.53 -8.52 -0.24
N ASN A 364 -15.54 -8.96 0.55
CA ASN A 364 -15.11 -8.21 1.73
C ASN A 364 -14.49 -6.86 1.34
N ALA A 365 -13.61 -6.85 0.34
CA ALA A 365 -13.00 -5.62 -0.18
C ALA A 365 -14.05 -4.62 -0.70
N ARG A 366 -15.08 -5.09 -1.43
CA ARG A 366 -16.19 -4.22 -1.83
C ARG A 366 -16.96 -3.68 -0.64
N ALA A 367 -17.22 -4.49 0.38
CA ALA A 367 -17.89 -4.02 1.60
C ALA A 367 -17.05 -3.01 2.40
N MET A 368 -15.72 -3.02 2.27
CA MET A 368 -14.87 -1.96 2.82
C MET A 368 -15.01 -0.63 2.06
N LEU A 369 -15.27 -0.67 0.76
CA LEU A 369 -15.36 0.48 -0.13
C LEU A 369 -16.77 1.10 -0.19
N ASP A 370 -17.80 0.25 -0.14
CA ASP A 370 -19.20 0.61 -0.38
C ASP A 370 -20.07 0.31 0.87
N PRO A 371 -20.49 1.35 1.61
CA PRO A 371 -21.28 1.15 2.83
C PRO A 371 -22.72 0.69 2.55
N LEU A 372 -23.28 0.94 1.36
CA LEU A 372 -24.61 0.42 1.01
C LEU A 372 -24.52 -1.09 0.78
N TYR A 373 -23.49 -1.54 0.08
CA TYR A 373 -23.22 -2.96 -0.12
C TYR A 373 -22.94 -3.69 1.20
N ALA A 374 -22.14 -3.08 2.09
CA ALA A 374 -21.93 -3.61 3.44
C ALA A 374 -23.25 -3.75 4.21
N LEU A 375 -24.11 -2.73 4.17
CA LEU A 375 -25.41 -2.76 4.83
C LEU A 375 -26.36 -3.79 4.22
N ASP A 376 -26.36 -3.98 2.91
CA ASP A 376 -27.22 -4.99 2.28
C ASP A 376 -26.83 -6.41 2.73
N LEU A 377 -25.55 -6.66 2.99
CA LEU A 377 -25.08 -7.92 3.55
C LEU A 377 -25.42 -8.05 5.05
N THR A 378 -25.11 -7.05 5.86
CA THR A 378 -25.27 -7.12 7.32
C THR A 378 -26.73 -6.89 7.74
N GLY A 379 -27.32 -5.80 7.25
CA GLY A 379 -28.67 -5.29 7.54
C GLY A 379 -29.81 -5.83 6.65
N GLY A 380 -29.49 -6.50 5.54
CA GLY A 380 -30.47 -6.99 4.58
C GLY A 380 -31.19 -5.87 3.82
N PRO A 381 -32.18 -6.20 2.96
CA PRO A 381 -32.85 -5.20 2.11
C PRO A 381 -33.49 -4.03 2.89
N SER A 382 -33.98 -4.32 4.11
CA SER A 382 -34.57 -3.31 5.00
C SER A 382 -33.53 -2.44 5.72
N GLY A 383 -32.27 -2.90 5.80
CA GLY A 383 -31.21 -2.29 6.62
C GLY A 383 -31.44 -2.41 8.13
N GLN A 384 -32.41 -3.20 8.57
CA GLN A 384 -32.78 -3.32 9.98
C GLN A 384 -32.49 -4.69 10.59
N GLU A 385 -32.09 -5.67 9.77
CA GLU A 385 -31.73 -7.00 10.29
C GLU A 385 -30.39 -6.92 11.04
N ASP A 386 -30.29 -7.55 12.20
CA ASP A 386 -29.08 -7.55 13.02
C ASP A 386 -28.82 -8.99 13.52
N ASP A 387 -28.80 -9.94 12.57
CA ASP A 387 -28.75 -11.38 12.82
C ASP A 387 -27.60 -12.04 12.04
N ALA A 388 -26.74 -12.75 12.78
CA ALA A 388 -25.54 -13.38 12.22
C ALA A 388 -25.85 -14.51 11.23
N ALA A 389 -26.96 -15.24 11.41
CA ALA A 389 -27.34 -16.33 10.51
C ALA A 389 -27.91 -15.79 9.18
N ALA A 390 -28.68 -14.71 9.23
CA ALA A 390 -29.17 -13.99 8.07
C ALA A 390 -28.00 -13.36 7.28
N PHE A 391 -27.06 -12.71 7.98
CA PHE A 391 -25.81 -12.23 7.39
C PHE A 391 -25.04 -13.37 6.71
N LYS A 392 -24.84 -14.51 7.39
CA LYS A 392 -24.17 -15.69 6.80
C LYS A 392 -24.83 -16.11 5.48
N GLN A 393 -26.16 -16.21 5.45
CA GLN A 393 -26.88 -16.63 4.25
C GLN A 393 -26.65 -15.65 3.09
N ARG A 394 -26.70 -14.34 3.36
CA ARG A 394 -26.44 -13.31 2.34
C ARG A 394 -24.99 -13.30 1.88
N LEU A 395 -24.04 -13.40 2.81
CA LEU A 395 -22.61 -13.49 2.50
C LEU A 395 -22.32 -14.67 1.56
N VAL A 396 -22.83 -15.87 1.87
CA VAL A 396 -22.63 -17.07 1.03
C VAL A 396 -23.30 -16.91 -0.33
N ALA A 397 -24.54 -16.40 -0.37
CA ALA A 397 -25.25 -16.18 -1.63
C ALA A 397 -24.50 -15.20 -2.55
N GLU A 398 -23.91 -14.15 -1.97
CA GLU A 398 -23.15 -13.15 -2.69
C GLU A 398 -21.79 -13.67 -3.16
N GLN A 399 -21.09 -14.45 -2.33
CA GLN A 399 -19.89 -15.18 -2.72
C GLN A 399 -20.17 -16.12 -3.91
N HIS A 400 -21.28 -16.87 -3.86
CA HIS A 400 -21.69 -17.74 -4.97
C HIS A 400 -22.04 -16.96 -6.23
N ARG A 401 -22.70 -15.80 -6.10
CA ARG A 401 -23.01 -14.94 -7.24
C ARG A 401 -21.74 -14.47 -7.95
N LEU A 402 -20.78 -13.89 -7.21
CA LEU A 402 -19.50 -13.45 -7.78
C LEU A 402 -18.67 -14.62 -8.31
N HIS A 403 -18.71 -15.77 -7.65
CA HIS A 403 -18.05 -16.99 -8.13
C HIS A 403 -18.57 -17.39 -9.52
N LEU A 404 -19.88 -17.35 -9.73
CA LEU A 404 -20.49 -17.66 -11.01
C LEU A 404 -20.22 -16.59 -12.08
N GLU A 405 -20.22 -15.31 -11.72
CA GLU A 405 -19.89 -14.21 -12.63
C GLU A 405 -18.43 -14.23 -13.10
N GLY A 406 -17.52 -14.66 -12.22
CA GLY A 406 -16.12 -14.92 -12.56
C GLY A 406 -15.89 -16.26 -13.25
N GLU A 407 -16.94 -16.99 -13.66
CA GLU A 407 -16.84 -18.30 -14.29
C GLU A 407 -16.03 -19.32 -13.46
N GLY A 408 -16.16 -19.26 -12.13
CA GLY A 408 -15.49 -20.15 -11.21
C GLY A 408 -15.90 -21.62 -11.38
N GLY A 409 -15.03 -22.53 -10.92
CA GLY A 409 -15.21 -23.96 -11.12
C GLY A 409 -16.43 -24.57 -10.43
N ASP A 410 -16.88 -25.71 -10.95
CA ASP A 410 -17.99 -26.50 -10.40
C ASP A 410 -17.79 -26.83 -8.92
N ASN A 411 -18.89 -26.99 -8.18
CA ASN A 411 -18.89 -27.30 -6.74
C ASN A 411 -18.07 -26.29 -5.90
N TRP A 412 -18.03 -25.03 -6.33
CA TRP A 412 -17.32 -23.95 -5.63
C TRP A 412 -15.81 -24.22 -5.53
N THR A 413 -15.26 -24.86 -6.55
CA THR A 413 -13.80 -24.98 -6.74
C THR A 413 -13.28 -23.70 -7.37
N GLY A 414 -11.99 -23.37 -7.16
CA GLY A 414 -11.39 -22.05 -7.41
C GLY A 414 -11.69 -21.36 -8.75
N MET A 415 -11.27 -20.12 -8.87
CA MET A 415 -11.52 -19.26 -10.03
C MET A 415 -10.23 -19.07 -10.85
N GLY A 416 -10.36 -19.07 -12.18
CA GLY A 416 -9.23 -18.80 -13.07
C GLY A 416 -8.87 -17.31 -13.12
N GLN A 417 -7.65 -17.01 -13.58
CA GLN A 417 -7.09 -15.65 -13.58
C GLN A 417 -7.91 -14.63 -14.36
N GLU A 418 -8.48 -15.00 -15.51
CA GLU A 418 -9.35 -14.12 -16.32
C GLU A 418 -10.66 -13.79 -15.59
N GLY A 419 -11.21 -14.77 -14.87
CA GLY A 419 -12.39 -14.60 -14.03
C GLY A 419 -12.13 -13.62 -12.90
N GLN A 420 -10.99 -13.80 -12.22
CA GLN A 420 -10.54 -12.94 -11.13
C GLN A 420 -10.27 -11.50 -11.56
N GLU A 421 -9.59 -11.28 -12.70
CA GLU A 421 -9.39 -9.94 -13.25
C GLU A 421 -10.73 -9.25 -13.52
N ARG A 422 -11.65 -9.98 -14.17
CA ARG A 422 -13.00 -9.48 -14.49
C ARG A 422 -13.77 -9.09 -13.24
N ILE A 423 -13.75 -9.90 -12.18
CA ILE A 423 -14.50 -9.57 -10.96
C ILE A 423 -13.82 -8.49 -10.12
N ALA A 424 -12.49 -8.44 -10.07
CA ALA A 424 -11.77 -7.33 -9.43
C ALA A 424 -12.13 -6.00 -10.11
N ASP A 425 -12.08 -5.95 -11.44
CA ASP A 425 -12.40 -4.76 -12.22
C ASP A 425 -13.87 -4.34 -12.08
N SER A 426 -14.81 -5.26 -12.33
CA SER A 426 -16.25 -4.95 -12.28
C SER A 426 -16.78 -4.67 -10.88
N THR A 427 -16.14 -5.21 -9.83
CA THR A 427 -16.63 -5.14 -8.45
C THR A 427 -15.88 -4.10 -7.61
N LEU A 428 -14.56 -4.00 -7.75
CA LEU A 428 -13.73 -3.01 -7.04
C LEU A 428 -13.49 -1.78 -7.91
N GLY A 429 -13.18 -1.98 -9.19
CA GLY A 429 -12.94 -0.89 -10.14
C GLY A 429 -14.14 0.04 -10.31
N SER A 430 -15.36 -0.51 -10.33
CA SER A 430 -16.59 0.29 -10.40
C SER A 430 -16.79 1.26 -9.22
N VAL A 431 -16.27 0.91 -8.04
CA VAL A 431 -16.40 1.70 -6.81
C VAL A 431 -15.20 2.64 -6.63
N THR A 432 -13.99 2.16 -6.94
CA THR A 432 -12.75 2.93 -6.82
C THR A 432 -12.52 3.91 -7.98
N GLY A 433 -13.11 3.62 -9.15
CA GLY A 433 -12.93 4.39 -10.38
C GLY A 433 -11.65 4.05 -11.15
N ASP A 434 -11.01 2.93 -10.83
CA ASP A 434 -9.76 2.46 -11.44
C ASP A 434 -9.97 1.13 -12.17
N ASP A 435 -9.10 0.80 -13.13
CA ASP A 435 -9.09 -0.53 -13.75
C ASP A 435 -8.11 -1.46 -12.99
N TYR A 436 -8.52 -2.68 -12.66
CA TYR A 436 -7.63 -3.61 -11.95
C TYR A 436 -6.84 -4.48 -12.93
N ARG A 437 -5.52 -4.30 -12.97
CA ARG A 437 -4.63 -5.02 -13.89
C ARG A 437 -3.81 -6.07 -13.20
N ARG A 438 -3.73 -7.23 -13.86
CA ARG A 438 -2.90 -8.35 -13.41
C ARG A 438 -1.41 -8.07 -13.61
N HIS A 439 -0.63 -8.37 -12.58
CA HIS A 439 0.83 -8.43 -12.61
C HIS A 439 1.29 -9.83 -12.15
N ASP A 440 2.03 -10.52 -13.02
CA ASP A 440 2.64 -11.81 -12.70
C ASP A 440 3.97 -11.59 -12.00
N LEU A 441 4.22 -12.37 -10.95
CA LEU A 441 5.36 -12.18 -10.07
C LEU A 441 6.15 -13.51 -10.02
N ASP A 442 7.15 -13.63 -10.89
CA ASP A 442 7.94 -14.87 -11.03
C ASP A 442 9.20 -14.87 -10.14
N SER A 443 9.61 -13.70 -9.65
CA SER A 443 10.84 -13.52 -8.88
C SER A 443 10.71 -12.45 -7.79
N ALA A 444 11.66 -12.43 -6.85
CA ALA A 444 11.73 -11.38 -5.84
C ALA A 444 11.90 -9.98 -6.44
N ASP A 445 12.52 -9.85 -7.62
CA ASP A 445 12.66 -8.56 -8.30
C ASP A 445 11.32 -8.10 -8.91
N ASP A 446 10.49 -9.02 -9.41
CA ASP A 446 9.14 -8.68 -9.86
C ASP A 446 8.26 -8.23 -8.68
N ARG A 447 8.38 -8.90 -7.52
CA ARG A 447 7.69 -8.48 -6.28
C ARG A 447 8.14 -7.10 -5.82
N ARG A 448 9.44 -6.82 -5.86
CA ARG A 448 9.96 -5.47 -5.54
C ARG A 448 9.42 -4.42 -6.50
N ALA A 449 9.35 -4.73 -7.79
CA ALA A 449 8.95 -3.78 -8.82
C ALA A 449 7.47 -3.36 -8.70
N VAL A 450 6.59 -4.27 -8.28
CA VAL A 450 5.16 -3.97 -8.13
C VAL A 450 4.81 -3.36 -6.76
N LEU A 451 5.69 -3.53 -5.78
CA LEU A 451 5.39 -3.20 -4.38
C LEU A 451 5.07 -1.71 -4.18
N ASP A 452 5.75 -0.81 -4.88
CA ASP A 452 5.47 0.64 -4.82
C ASP A 452 4.02 0.95 -5.22
N ASP A 453 3.52 0.31 -6.29
CA ASP A 453 2.15 0.51 -6.75
C ASP A 453 1.14 -0.13 -5.79
N VAL A 454 1.47 -1.27 -5.20
CA VAL A 454 0.65 -1.91 -4.15
C VAL A 454 0.54 -1.01 -2.92
N GLU A 455 1.66 -0.54 -2.39
CA GLU A 455 1.77 0.32 -1.22
C GLU A 455 0.98 1.61 -1.42
N LYS A 456 1.17 2.28 -2.57
CA LYS A 456 0.42 3.47 -2.94
C LYS A 456 -1.09 3.21 -3.01
N ALA A 457 -1.51 2.13 -3.66
CA ALA A 457 -2.92 1.78 -3.79
C ALA A 457 -3.58 1.61 -2.41
N VAL A 458 -2.95 0.85 -1.50
CA VAL A 458 -3.52 0.63 -0.17
C VAL A 458 -3.43 1.87 0.73
N ALA A 459 -2.40 2.72 0.57
CA ALA A 459 -2.36 4.05 1.21
C ALA A 459 -3.55 4.92 0.84
N GLU A 460 -3.98 4.84 -0.43
CA GLU A 460 -5.12 5.56 -0.95
C GLU A 460 -6.47 4.89 -0.59
N GLY A 461 -6.45 3.76 0.11
CA GLY A 461 -7.63 2.99 0.50
C GLY A 461 -8.19 2.11 -0.62
N LYS A 462 -7.36 1.69 -1.58
CA LYS A 462 -7.72 0.78 -2.67
C LYS A 462 -7.16 -0.62 -2.37
N PRO A 463 -8.01 -1.60 -1.99
CA PRO A 463 -7.55 -2.97 -1.73
C PRO A 463 -6.93 -3.62 -2.98
N VAL A 464 -5.83 -4.34 -2.81
CA VAL A 464 -5.09 -5.00 -3.90
C VAL A 464 -5.21 -6.53 -3.78
N PRO A 465 -5.90 -7.23 -4.71
CA PRO A 465 -5.93 -8.69 -4.69
C PRO A 465 -4.53 -9.28 -4.86
N VAL A 466 -4.23 -10.31 -4.08
CA VAL A 466 -2.96 -11.04 -4.12
C VAL A 466 -3.20 -12.54 -4.07
N ASP A 467 -2.54 -13.29 -4.95
CA ASP A 467 -2.60 -14.74 -4.97
C ASP A 467 -1.29 -15.34 -4.46
N VAL A 468 -1.43 -16.35 -3.61
CA VAL A 468 -0.32 -17.15 -3.09
C VAL A 468 -0.45 -18.59 -3.54
N SER A 469 0.66 -19.28 -3.77
CA SER A 469 0.65 -20.67 -4.21
C SER A 469 1.79 -21.50 -3.63
N ASP A 470 1.67 -22.80 -3.83
CA ASP A 470 2.73 -23.80 -3.74
C ASP A 470 2.45 -25.01 -4.65
N ASP A 471 3.17 -26.11 -4.43
CA ASP A 471 2.97 -27.38 -5.14
C ASP A 471 1.60 -28.04 -4.86
N LYS A 472 0.87 -27.59 -3.83
CA LYS A 472 -0.39 -28.19 -3.37
C LYS A 472 -1.62 -27.39 -3.77
N GLY A 473 -1.48 -26.10 -4.08
CA GLY A 473 -2.59 -25.28 -4.58
C GLY A 473 -2.29 -23.80 -4.68
N ALA A 474 -3.37 -23.03 -4.88
CA ALA A 474 -3.35 -21.57 -4.90
C ALA A 474 -4.47 -21.03 -4.00
N HIS A 475 -4.27 -19.83 -3.46
CA HIS A 475 -5.21 -19.16 -2.58
C HIS A 475 -5.16 -17.65 -2.79
N ALA A 476 -6.33 -17.04 -2.87
CA ALA A 476 -6.47 -15.60 -3.05
C ALA A 476 -6.74 -14.90 -1.72
N MET A 477 -6.07 -13.76 -1.51
CA MET A 477 -6.20 -12.87 -0.37
C MET A 477 -6.32 -11.43 -0.86
N MET A 478 -6.37 -10.47 0.06
CA MET A 478 -6.44 -9.05 -0.25
C MET A 478 -5.43 -8.28 0.60
N ILE A 479 -4.62 -7.43 -0.02
CA ILE A 479 -3.81 -6.43 0.69
C ILE A 479 -4.71 -5.22 0.91
N ILE A 480 -4.92 -4.82 2.15
CA ILE A 480 -5.97 -3.84 2.53
C ILE A 480 -5.44 -2.60 3.24
N GLY A 481 -4.18 -2.59 3.61
CA GLY A 481 -3.56 -1.48 4.33
C GLY A 481 -2.04 -1.62 4.37
N GLN A 482 -1.37 -0.56 4.80
CA GLN A 482 0.06 -0.54 5.04
C GLN A 482 0.39 0.28 6.28
N ASP A 483 1.46 -0.09 6.97
CA ASP A 483 2.07 0.70 8.02
C ASP A 483 3.54 0.32 8.18
N GLY A 484 4.42 1.32 8.17
CA GLY A 484 5.86 1.10 8.20
C GLY A 484 6.32 0.20 7.06
N ASP A 485 7.02 -0.89 7.40
CA ASP A 485 7.50 -1.91 6.47
C ASP A 485 6.57 -3.13 6.37
N LYS A 486 5.28 -2.96 6.68
CA LYS A 486 4.30 -4.04 6.73
C LYS A 486 3.07 -3.75 5.88
N LEU A 487 2.53 -4.83 5.32
CA LEU A 487 1.28 -4.89 4.59
C LEU A 487 0.23 -5.63 5.42
N GLN A 488 -0.98 -5.07 5.54
CA GLN A 488 -2.10 -5.74 6.18
C GLN A 488 -2.83 -6.60 5.14
N ILE A 489 -2.93 -7.90 5.42
CA ILE A 489 -3.53 -8.89 4.53
C ILE A 489 -4.84 -9.37 5.14
N TYR A 490 -5.94 -9.25 4.40
CA TYR A 490 -7.17 -9.96 4.68
C TYR A 490 -7.15 -11.33 3.98
N ASN A 491 -7.27 -12.38 4.79
CA ASN A 491 -7.43 -13.74 4.32
C ASN A 491 -8.91 -14.13 4.41
N PRO A 492 -9.55 -14.63 3.31
CA PRO A 492 -10.96 -15.03 3.31
C PRO A 492 -11.28 -16.22 4.21
N TRP A 493 -10.33 -16.72 4.99
CA TRP A 493 -10.58 -17.54 6.18
C TRP A 493 -11.13 -16.73 7.38
N GLY A 494 -11.29 -15.42 7.23
CA GLY A 494 -11.95 -14.52 8.18
C GLY A 494 -11.01 -13.79 9.13
N THR A 495 -9.76 -13.59 8.73
CA THR A 495 -8.76 -12.91 9.57
C THR A 495 -7.96 -11.87 8.79
N THR A 496 -7.46 -10.85 9.49
CA THR A 496 -6.38 -10.00 8.98
C THR A 496 -5.06 -10.28 9.70
N THR A 497 -3.95 -10.02 9.03
CA THR A 497 -2.60 -10.24 9.56
C THR A 497 -1.63 -9.27 8.89
N TRP A 498 -0.61 -8.83 9.62
CA TRP A 498 0.47 -8.04 9.05
C TRP A 498 1.63 -8.91 8.58
N VAL A 499 2.10 -8.68 7.36
CA VAL A 499 3.32 -9.31 6.79
C VAL A 499 4.33 -8.23 6.48
N SER A 500 5.62 -8.51 6.63
CA SER A 500 6.63 -7.53 6.21
C SER A 500 6.73 -7.47 4.69
N GLU A 501 7.20 -6.36 4.16
CA GLU A 501 7.58 -6.24 2.75
C GLU A 501 8.63 -7.28 2.37
N ASP A 502 9.58 -7.59 3.26
CA ASP A 502 10.58 -8.64 3.02
C ASP A 502 9.93 -10.02 2.88
N ASP A 503 8.90 -10.32 3.68
CA ASP A 503 8.14 -11.55 3.54
C ASP A 503 7.39 -11.59 2.21
N PHE A 504 6.79 -10.47 1.79
CA PHE A 504 6.16 -10.37 0.47
C PHE A 504 7.17 -10.58 -0.66
N ILE A 505 8.27 -9.81 -0.66
CA ILE A 505 9.32 -9.83 -1.68
C ILE A 505 9.96 -11.22 -1.83
N ASN A 506 10.18 -11.92 -0.72
CA ASN A 506 10.86 -13.22 -0.75
C ASN A 506 9.90 -14.41 -0.85
N GLY A 507 8.58 -14.18 -1.02
CA GLY A 507 7.60 -15.26 -1.15
C GLY A 507 7.41 -16.06 0.14
N ASN A 508 7.40 -15.38 1.29
CA ASN A 508 7.20 -15.92 2.63
C ASN A 508 5.82 -15.52 3.22
N MET A 509 4.77 -15.53 2.40
CA MET A 509 3.40 -15.13 2.80
C MET A 509 2.71 -16.09 3.77
N GLY A 510 3.39 -17.13 4.23
CA GLY A 510 2.81 -18.14 5.13
C GLY A 510 2.22 -17.56 6.41
N LYS A 511 2.74 -16.40 6.87
CA LYS A 511 2.17 -15.63 7.99
C LYS A 511 0.70 -15.27 7.78
N ALA A 512 0.34 -14.81 6.57
CA ALA A 512 -1.02 -14.41 6.21
C ALA A 512 -1.89 -15.58 5.74
N SER A 513 -1.28 -16.61 5.14
CA SER A 513 -1.93 -17.85 4.72
C SER A 513 -1.60 -18.98 5.70
N ASN A 514 -0.74 -19.90 5.29
CA ASN A 514 -0.10 -20.94 6.08
C ASN A 514 1.23 -21.32 5.40
N GLY A 515 2.05 -22.12 6.07
CA GLY A 515 3.37 -22.56 5.59
C GLY A 515 3.33 -23.46 4.35
N GLU A 516 2.15 -23.86 3.87
CA GLU A 516 2.00 -24.50 2.57
C GLU A 516 1.90 -23.42 1.49
N LEU A 517 1.11 -22.37 1.66
CA LEU A 517 0.81 -21.37 0.63
C LEU A 517 1.63 -20.07 0.76
N ASN A 518 2.95 -20.14 0.65
CA ASN A 518 3.83 -19.00 0.97
C ASN A 518 4.18 -18.07 -0.20
N ASN A 519 4.12 -18.52 -1.45
CA ASN A 519 4.67 -17.76 -2.56
C ASN A 519 3.64 -16.82 -3.21
N ALA A 520 3.75 -15.50 -3.03
CA ALA A 520 2.92 -14.51 -3.71
C ALA A 520 3.23 -14.44 -5.21
N TYR A 521 2.48 -15.12 -6.07
CA TYR A 521 2.86 -15.23 -7.49
C TYR A 521 2.12 -14.25 -8.41
N GLN A 522 1.12 -13.54 -7.90
CA GLN A 522 0.29 -12.65 -8.71
C GLN A 522 -0.37 -11.57 -7.85
N VAL A 523 -0.49 -10.35 -8.39
CA VAL A 523 -1.27 -9.26 -7.79
C VAL A 523 -2.13 -8.58 -8.84
N TYR A 524 -3.17 -7.87 -8.40
CA TYR A 524 -4.06 -7.08 -9.25
C TYR A 524 -4.06 -5.63 -8.79
N VAL A 525 -3.38 -4.75 -9.51
CA VAL A 525 -3.11 -3.37 -9.10
C VAL A 525 -4.10 -2.42 -9.80
N PRO A 526 -4.68 -1.43 -9.10
CA PRO A 526 -5.52 -0.40 -9.73
C PRO A 526 -4.67 0.59 -10.54
N GLU A 527 -5.09 0.88 -11.79
CA GLU A 527 -4.41 1.78 -12.74
C GLU A 527 -5.27 2.96 -13.23
#